data_AF-A0A950VWG3-F1
#
_entry.id   AF-A0A950VWG3-F1
#
_cell.length_a   1.000
_cell.length_b   1.000
_cell.length_c   1.000
_cell.angle_alpha   90.00
_cell.angle_beta   90.00
_cell.angle_gamma   90.00
#
_symmetry.space_group_name_H-M   'P 1'
#
loop_
_entity.id
_entity.type
_entity.pdbx_description
1 polymer ?
#
loop_
_entity_poly.entity_id
_entity_poly.type
_entity_poly.pdbx_seq_one_letter_code
_entity_poly.pdbx_strand_id
1 'polypeptide(L)'
;MATGRFERYAPRIARLPQRTLTAADLLIGAFLLEPDGDLSVHDIRFDRTNPFARVVLIGNTPVQPDAARLRGLRPTGLNQGLAYEDILDLVGQTASFAGQVRTNLTRMLDDLGLPGLLAIDRTEQLLSEVSIDA
;
A
#
# COMPACT_ATOMS: atom_id res chain seq x y z
N MET A 1 2.61 -4.42 15.93
CA MET A 1 1.20 -4.44 16.39
C MET A 1 0.60 -3.04 16.23
N ALA A 2 0.15 -2.69 15.03
CA ALA A 2 -0.66 -1.50 14.77
C ALA A 2 -1.64 -1.78 13.62
N THR A 3 -2.38 -2.88 13.70
CA THR A 3 -3.50 -3.21 12.80
C THR A 3 -4.75 -2.36 13.06
N GLY A 4 -4.73 -1.47 14.07
CA GLY A 4 -5.93 -0.92 14.71
C GLY A 4 -6.89 -0.15 13.79
N ARG A 5 -6.42 0.43 12.67
CA ARG A 5 -7.32 1.02 11.66
C ARG A 5 -7.74 0.02 10.60
N PHE A 6 -6.88 -0.92 10.20
CA PHE A 6 -7.20 -1.93 9.20
C PHE A 6 -8.37 -2.82 9.64
N GLU A 7 -8.36 -3.28 10.89
CA GLU A 7 -9.43 -4.11 11.47
C GLU A 7 -10.81 -3.43 11.36
N ARG A 8 -10.85 -2.11 11.58
CA ARG A 8 -12.08 -1.30 11.46
C ARG A 8 -12.63 -1.28 10.04
N TYR A 9 -11.75 -1.25 9.03
CA TYR A 9 -12.14 -1.14 7.63
C TYR A 9 -12.21 -2.49 6.91
N ALA A 10 -11.61 -3.56 7.44
CA ALA A 10 -11.56 -4.88 6.81
C ALA A 10 -12.95 -5.42 6.40
N PRO A 11 -14.01 -5.36 7.24
CA PRO A 11 -15.35 -5.79 6.82
C PRO A 11 -15.95 -4.95 5.68
N ARG A 12 -15.53 -3.69 5.55
CA ARG A 12 -15.98 -2.77 4.50
C ARG A 12 -15.23 -3.02 3.20
N ILE A 13 -13.91 -3.26 3.30
CA ILE A 13 -13.05 -3.64 2.17
C ILE A 13 -13.51 -4.98 1.59
N ALA A 14 -13.89 -5.95 2.42
CA ALA A 14 -14.42 -7.25 1.97
C ALA A 14 -15.69 -7.15 1.10
N ARG A 15 -16.46 -6.07 1.26
CA ARG A 15 -17.70 -5.80 0.51
C ARG A 15 -17.48 -5.00 -0.78
N LEU A 16 -16.24 -4.60 -1.08
CA LEU A 16 -15.93 -3.90 -2.32
C LEU A 16 -16.20 -4.79 -3.54
N PRO A 17 -16.49 -4.19 -4.71
CA PRO A 17 -16.71 -4.94 -5.93
C PRO A 17 -15.54 -5.87 -6.27
N GLN A 18 -15.84 -7.09 -6.71
CA GLN A 18 -14.85 -8.07 -7.20
C GLN A 18 -14.40 -7.76 -8.64
N ARG A 19 -14.07 -6.49 -8.91
CA ARG A 19 -13.56 -5.98 -10.19
C ARG A 19 -12.44 -4.99 -9.92
N THR A 20 -11.80 -4.48 -10.97
CA THR A 20 -10.91 -3.33 -10.82
C THR A 20 -11.67 -2.18 -10.16
N LEU A 21 -11.16 -1.71 -9.02
CA LEU A 21 -11.76 -0.61 -8.29
C LEU A 21 -11.42 0.71 -8.98
N THR A 22 -12.29 1.69 -8.77
CA THR A 22 -12.16 3.08 -9.22
C THR A 22 -12.14 3.99 -8.00
N ALA A 23 -11.77 5.26 -8.19
CA ALA A 23 -11.84 6.24 -7.11
C ALA A 23 -13.25 6.35 -6.51
N ALA A 24 -14.30 6.23 -7.33
CA ALA A 24 -15.69 6.26 -6.88
C ALA A 24 -16.05 5.11 -5.93
N ASP A 25 -15.40 3.95 -6.05
CA ASP A 25 -15.61 2.81 -5.15
C ASP A 25 -15.02 3.06 -3.74
N LEU A 26 -14.10 4.03 -3.62
CA LEU A 26 -13.45 4.40 -2.36
C LEU A 26 -13.95 5.70 -1.75
N LEU A 27 -14.44 6.64 -2.57
CA LEU A 27 -15.02 7.91 -2.13
C LEU A 27 -16.49 7.74 -1.68
N ILE A 28 -16.71 6.79 -0.77
CA ILE A 28 -18.01 6.46 -0.21
C ILE A 28 -18.02 6.71 1.29
N GLY A 29 -19.20 6.95 1.86
CA GLY A 29 -19.36 7.19 3.30
C GLY A 29 -18.78 6.10 4.20
N ALA A 30 -18.60 4.88 3.69
CA ALA A 30 -17.94 3.79 4.40
C ALA A 30 -16.45 4.05 4.71
N PHE A 31 -15.78 4.96 3.99
CA PHE A 31 -14.39 5.34 4.23
C PHE A 31 -14.24 6.80 4.67
N LEU A 32 -15.35 7.52 4.89
CA LEU A 32 -15.32 8.88 5.41
C LEU A 32 -14.77 8.86 6.84
N LEU A 33 -13.69 9.62 7.06
CA LEU A 33 -13.06 9.79 8.36
C LEU A 33 -13.78 10.87 9.16
N GLU A 34 -13.97 12.05 8.54
CA GLU A 34 -14.72 13.18 9.10
C GLU A 34 -15.10 14.16 7.96
N PRO A 35 -16.29 14.78 8.02
CA PRO A 35 -16.61 15.96 7.21
C PRO A 35 -15.99 17.22 7.83
N ASP A 36 -15.20 17.96 7.06
CA ASP A 36 -14.59 19.23 7.45
C ASP A 36 -15.15 20.35 6.56
N GLY A 37 -16.33 20.85 6.93
CA GLY A 37 -17.04 21.86 6.13
C GLY A 37 -17.34 21.38 4.71
N ASP A 38 -16.77 22.08 3.71
CA ASP A 38 -16.89 21.74 2.29
C ASP A 38 -15.90 20.63 1.84
N LEU A 39 -15.06 20.13 2.75
CA LEU A 39 -14.08 19.08 2.49
C LEU A 39 -14.52 17.76 3.12
N SER A 40 -14.32 16.67 2.39
CA SER A 40 -14.57 15.31 2.89
C SER A 40 -13.28 14.50 2.85
N VAL A 41 -12.83 14.00 4.00
CA VAL A 41 -11.61 13.18 4.09
C VAL A 41 -11.99 11.71 4.08
N HIS A 42 -11.57 10.98 3.05
CA HIS A 42 -11.73 9.53 2.95
C HIS A 42 -10.40 8.85 3.23
N ASP A 43 -10.37 7.92 4.20
CA ASP A 43 -9.16 7.25 4.65
C ASP A 43 -9.27 5.74 4.51
N ILE A 44 -8.37 5.19 3.70
CA ILE A 44 -8.14 3.76 3.51
C ILE A 44 -6.68 3.41 3.83
N ARG A 45 -5.98 4.22 4.63
CA ARG A 45 -4.57 3.97 4.94
C ARG A 45 -4.39 2.66 5.68
N PHE A 46 -3.33 1.98 5.28
CA PHE A 46 -2.85 0.74 5.84
C PHE A 46 -1.51 1.02 6.50
N ASP A 47 -1.49 0.97 7.82
CA ASP A 47 -0.30 1.24 8.60
C ASP A 47 0.51 -0.05 8.75
N ARG A 48 1.31 -0.38 7.72
CA ARG A 48 2.35 -1.41 7.85
C ARG A 48 3.67 -0.76 8.19
N THR A 49 4.23 -1.12 9.34
CA THR A 49 5.60 -0.79 9.74
C THR A 49 6.45 -2.05 9.75
N ASN A 50 7.58 -2.06 9.07
CA ASN A 50 8.59 -3.11 9.21
C ASN A 50 9.59 -2.70 10.31
N PRO A 51 9.50 -3.25 11.54
CA PRO A 51 10.39 -2.86 12.64
C PRO A 51 11.84 -3.33 12.43
N PHE A 52 12.07 -4.23 11.47
CA PHE A 52 13.39 -4.76 11.11
C PHE A 52 13.99 -4.06 9.89
N ALA A 53 13.41 -2.95 9.44
CA ALA A 53 13.89 -2.21 8.28
C ALA A 53 15.31 -1.66 8.53
N ARG A 54 16.23 -1.95 7.61
CA ARG A 54 17.59 -1.39 7.60
C ARG A 54 17.62 0.05 7.07
N VAL A 55 16.59 0.45 6.32
CA VAL A 55 16.45 1.76 5.69
C VAL A 55 15.02 2.27 5.94
N VAL A 56 14.90 3.53 6.32
CA VAL A 56 13.62 4.22 6.50
C VAL A 56 13.59 5.42 5.58
N LEU A 57 12.56 5.50 4.73
CA LEU A 57 12.30 6.66 3.88
C LEU A 57 11.31 7.57 4.61
N ILE A 58 11.73 8.80 4.93
CA ILE A 58 10.89 9.79 5.60
C ILE A 58 10.47 10.85 4.59
N GLY A 59 9.17 10.98 4.35
CA GLY A 59 8.60 12.01 3.49
C GLY A 59 7.18 11.70 3.05
N ASN A 60 6.41 12.74 2.72
CA ASN A 60 5.11 12.60 2.08
C ASN A 60 5.34 12.42 0.57
N THR A 61 5.35 11.19 0.08
CA THR A 61 5.31 10.95 -1.36
C THR A 61 3.86 11.16 -1.82
N PRO A 62 3.54 12.22 -2.58
CA PRO A 62 2.22 12.37 -3.16
C PRO A 62 2.00 11.21 -4.14
N VAL A 63 1.20 10.25 -3.72
CA VAL A 63 0.79 9.12 -4.56
C VAL A 63 -0.67 9.36 -4.92
N GLN A 64 -0.94 9.55 -6.21
CA GLN A 64 -2.31 9.46 -6.71
C GLN A 64 -2.82 8.04 -6.40
N PRO A 65 -4.09 7.88 -5.99
CA PRO A 65 -4.67 6.55 -5.80
C PRO A 65 -4.75 5.81 -7.15
N ASP A 66 -3.64 5.19 -7.52
CA ASP A 66 -3.50 4.48 -8.79
C ASP A 66 -4.02 3.05 -8.66
N ALA A 67 -4.25 2.43 -9.82
CA ALA A 67 -4.75 1.06 -9.95
C ALA A 67 -3.96 0.03 -9.12
N ALA A 68 -2.66 0.25 -8.84
CA ALA A 68 -1.85 -0.66 -8.03
C ALA A 68 -2.25 -0.68 -6.55
N ARG A 69 -2.55 0.48 -5.94
CA ARG A 69 -3.11 0.57 -4.58
C ARG A 69 -4.48 -0.10 -4.51
N LEU A 70 -5.29 0.12 -5.54
CA LEU A 70 -6.63 -0.45 -5.69
C LEU A 70 -6.62 -1.97 -5.93
N ARG A 71 -5.57 -2.50 -6.55
CA ARG A 71 -5.37 -3.94 -6.78
C ARG A 71 -4.93 -4.67 -5.51
N GLY A 72 -4.03 -4.08 -4.71
CA GLY A 72 -3.66 -4.64 -3.41
C GLY A 72 -4.86 -4.76 -2.47
N LEU A 73 -5.83 -3.86 -2.61
CA LEU A 73 -7.09 -3.82 -1.87
C LEU A 73 -8.12 -4.89 -2.25
N ARG A 74 -7.80 -5.80 -3.16
CA ARG A 74 -8.74 -6.81 -3.60
C ARG A 74 -9.24 -7.61 -2.39
N PRO A 75 -10.57 -7.84 -2.29
CA PRO A 75 -11.15 -8.62 -1.21
C PRO A 75 -10.66 -10.08 -1.17
N THR A 76 -9.87 -10.53 -2.14
CA THR A 76 -9.43 -11.92 -2.30
C THR A 76 -8.75 -12.45 -1.04
N GLY A 77 -7.81 -11.70 -0.43
CA GLY A 77 -7.16 -12.14 0.80
C GLY A 77 -8.10 -12.21 2.01
N LEU A 78 -9.01 -11.23 2.14
CA LEU A 78 -10.02 -11.21 3.20
C LEU A 78 -11.04 -12.36 3.04
N ASN A 79 -11.43 -12.67 1.80
CA ASN A 79 -12.36 -13.74 1.48
C ASN A 79 -11.73 -15.14 1.56
N GLN A 80 -10.41 -15.22 1.41
CA GLN A 80 -9.62 -16.44 1.59
C GLN A 80 -9.23 -16.70 3.06
N GLY A 81 -9.60 -15.81 3.98
CA GLY A 81 -9.32 -15.98 5.41
C GLY A 81 -7.85 -15.79 5.79
N LEU A 82 -7.06 -15.09 4.97
CA LEU A 82 -5.68 -14.77 5.29
C LEU A 82 -5.60 -13.89 6.55
N ALA A 83 -4.50 -14.00 7.29
CA ALA A 83 -4.26 -13.11 8.41
C ALA A 83 -4.14 -11.66 7.92
N TYR A 84 -4.57 -10.71 8.74
CA TYR A 84 -4.50 -9.29 8.38
C TYR A 84 -3.07 -8.82 8.11
N GLU A 85 -2.09 -9.36 8.82
CA GLU A 85 -0.67 -9.07 8.58
C GLU A 85 -0.25 -9.50 7.17
N ASP A 86 -0.63 -10.70 6.72
CA ASP A 86 -0.30 -11.19 5.37
C ASP A 86 -0.95 -10.33 4.28
N ILE A 87 -2.20 -9.90 4.50
CA ILE A 87 -2.92 -9.02 3.57
C ILE A 87 -2.24 -7.65 3.49
N LEU A 88 -1.89 -7.07 4.63
CA LEU A 88 -1.18 -5.79 4.71
C LEU A 88 0.22 -5.90 4.11
N ASP A 89 0.87 -7.05 4.25
CA ASP A 89 2.17 -7.34 3.67
C ASP A 89 2.11 -7.33 2.15
N LEU A 90 1.11 -8.01 1.60
CA LEU A 90 0.84 -8.11 0.17
C LEU A 90 0.47 -6.75 -0.42
N VAL A 91 -0.48 -6.04 0.20
CA VAL A 91 -0.86 -4.66 -0.18
C VAL A 91 0.36 -3.76 -0.17
N GLY A 92 1.17 -3.82 0.90
CA GLY A 92 2.37 -3.01 1.04
C GLY A 92 3.38 -3.24 -0.09
N GLN A 93 3.64 -4.49 -0.46
CA GLN A 93 4.58 -4.84 -1.54
C GLN A 93 4.06 -4.41 -2.91
N THR A 94 2.78 -4.64 -3.21
CA THR A 94 2.20 -4.28 -4.51
C THR A 94 2.02 -2.77 -4.66
N ALA A 95 1.61 -2.08 -3.61
CA ALA A 95 1.18 -0.68 -3.69
C ALA A 95 2.28 0.34 -3.40
N SER A 96 3.31 -0.02 -2.64
CA SER A 96 4.35 0.94 -2.25
C SER A 96 5.15 1.37 -3.48
N PHE A 97 5.14 2.68 -3.71
CA PHE A 97 5.83 3.34 -4.82
C PHE A 97 5.49 2.79 -6.20
N ALA A 98 4.38 2.07 -6.41
CA ALA A 98 4.13 1.32 -7.65
C ALA A 98 4.33 2.13 -8.96
N GLY A 99 4.69 1.42 -10.04
CA GLY A 99 4.92 2.01 -11.35
C GLY A 99 6.20 2.86 -11.43
N GLN A 100 6.15 3.96 -12.19
CA GLN A 100 7.32 4.79 -12.48
C GLN A 100 7.94 5.42 -11.22
N VAL A 101 7.15 5.60 -10.15
CA VAL A 101 7.65 6.12 -8.88
C VAL A 101 8.70 5.18 -8.29
N ARG A 102 8.48 3.86 -8.33
CA ARG A 102 9.42 2.85 -7.83
C ARG A 102 10.68 2.88 -8.65
N THR A 103 10.55 2.80 -9.98
CA THR A 103 11.70 2.83 -10.90
C THR A 103 12.56 4.06 -10.69
N ASN A 104 11.94 5.23 -10.53
CA ASN A 104 12.68 6.47 -10.29
C ASN A 104 13.35 6.47 -8.92
N LEU A 105 12.62 6.05 -7.87
CA LEU A 105 13.13 5.98 -6.51
C LEU A 105 14.30 5.00 -6.38
N THR A 106 14.18 3.79 -6.94
CA THR A 106 15.25 2.77 -6.89
C THR A 106 16.49 3.26 -7.63
N ARG A 107 16.32 3.87 -8.81
CA ARG A 107 17.43 4.48 -9.54
C ARG A 107 18.10 5.59 -8.75
N MET A 108 17.34 6.50 -8.14
CA MET A 108 17.91 7.57 -7.32
C MET A 108 18.70 7.03 -6.13
N LEU A 109 18.22 5.97 -5.48
CA LEU A 109 18.90 5.35 -4.35
C LEU A 109 20.16 4.57 -4.78
N ASP A 110 20.12 3.93 -5.95
CA ASP A 110 21.31 3.34 -6.59
C ASP A 110 22.37 4.40 -6.90
N ASP A 111 21.96 5.53 -7.51
CA ASP A 111 22.85 6.65 -7.85
C ASP A 111 23.47 7.28 -6.59
N LEU A 112 22.81 7.20 -5.45
CA LEU A 112 23.31 7.62 -4.14
C LEU A 112 24.22 6.58 -3.45
N GLY A 113 24.44 5.41 -4.07
CA GLY A 113 25.33 4.37 -3.55
C GLY A 113 24.71 3.49 -2.45
N LEU A 114 23.38 3.52 -2.26
CA LEU A 114 22.71 2.69 -1.25
C LEU A 114 23.02 1.18 -1.36
N PRO A 115 23.08 0.57 -2.56
CA PRO A 115 23.37 -0.86 -2.69
C PRO A 115 24.69 -1.26 -2.02
N GLY A 116 25.74 -0.43 -2.19
CA GLY A 116 27.04 -0.66 -1.60
C GLY A 116 27.03 -0.61 -0.07
N LEU A 117 26.23 0.27 0.53
CA LEU A 117 26.08 0.36 1.99
C LEU A 117 25.37 -0.86 2.59
N LEU A 118 24.51 -1.51 1.81
CA LEU A 118 23.70 -2.64 2.28
C LEU A 118 24.26 -4.01 1.87
N ALA A 119 25.32 -4.03 1.05
CA ALA A 119 25.87 -5.21 0.41
C ALA A 119 24.82 -5.98 -0.43
N ILE A 120 24.07 -5.23 -1.24
CA ILE A 120 23.11 -5.74 -2.22
C ILE A 120 23.48 -5.23 -3.61
N ASP A 121 22.97 -5.87 -4.67
CA ASP A 121 23.32 -5.52 -6.04
C ASP A 121 22.56 -4.28 -6.53
N ARG A 122 21.27 -4.18 -6.19
CA ARG A 122 20.36 -3.12 -6.64
C ARG A 122 19.31 -2.80 -5.58
N THR A 123 18.93 -1.53 -5.45
CA THR A 123 17.90 -1.09 -4.50
C THR A 123 16.54 -1.72 -4.79
N GLU A 124 16.27 -2.12 -6.03
CA GLU A 124 15.05 -2.82 -6.44
C GLU A 124 14.80 -4.10 -5.63
N GLN A 125 15.84 -4.76 -5.12
CA GLN A 125 15.72 -5.95 -4.26
C GLN A 125 15.00 -5.66 -2.93
N LEU A 126 14.92 -4.38 -2.51
CA LEU A 126 14.22 -3.97 -1.30
C LEU A 126 12.72 -3.70 -1.53
N LEU A 127 12.28 -3.55 -2.79
CA LEU A 127 10.93 -3.10 -3.18
C LEU A 127 10.26 -4.05 -4.18
N SER A 128 10.67 -5.33 -4.21
CA SER A 128 10.17 -6.29 -5.19
C SER A 128 8.65 -6.51 -5.06
N GLU A 129 8.00 -6.59 -6.22
CA GLU A 129 6.57 -6.88 -6.33
C GLU A 129 6.34 -8.38 -6.19
N VAL A 130 5.35 -8.77 -5.38
CA VAL A 130 4.80 -10.13 -5.42
C VAL A 130 3.62 -10.12 -6.39
N SER A 131 3.66 -11.02 -7.39
CA SER A 131 2.52 -11.24 -8.27
C SER A 131 1.39 -11.88 -7.46
N ILE A 132 0.27 -11.18 -7.36
CA ILE A 132 -0.98 -11.77 -6.91
C ILE A 132 -1.62 -12.35 -8.15
N ASP A 133 -1.28 -13.60 -8.47
CA ASP A 133 -1.95 -14.29 -9.57
C ASP A 133 -3.46 -14.40 -9.26
N ALA A 134 -4.25 -14.14 -10.30
CA ALA A 134 -5.68 -13.83 -10.25
C ALA A 134 -6.59 -15.02 -9.99
#